data_AF-A0A7H1NT05-F1
#
_entry.id   AF-A0A7H1NT05-F1
#
_cell.length_a   1.000
_cell.length_b   1.000
_cell.length_c   1.000
_cell.angle_alpha   90.00
_cell.angle_beta   90.00
_cell.angle_gamma   90.00
#
_symmetry.space_group_name_H-M   'P 1'
#
loop_
_entity.id
_entity.type
_entity.pdbx_description
1 polymer ?
#
loop_
_entity_poly.entity_id
_entity_poly.type
_entity_poly.pdbx_seq_one_letter_code
_entity_poly.pdbx_strand_id
1 'polypeptide(L)'
;MRKKNVELILSRELQNHNVSSGESVAQAQAHGKASLICLDLAGMRSQGLGVAERCQLETTFVPVSPRFLYRKIPSQFWINPHKTIQPGDRGLAPYIISVGGTGGRVGSAIKKTSKNNHLLIQIQNPRQSLEPFDVVIANYHDEITGPNVLLTRTAMHRVSQTVLERERQKWDARLAIYPRPLIAVLLGGNNGRYSFGPKEAEKLSEDLAKIMQEQQAGLVITPSRRTDPKVIAILQKKLGPLGAWIWDMQGENPYFGLLSCADCIMVTMDSVSMVSEAVATQAPVYIIELPGKSRRIKLFLEYLLKIGRIRLFEGQLHIWPAEKLDDTDMAVEYIKEKVLKIGNP
;
A
#
# COMPACT_ATOMS: atom_id res chain seq x y z
N MET A 1 -15.74 0.59 26.47
CA MET A 1 -15.30 1.62 25.48
C MET A 1 -14.93 1.04 24.09
N ARG A 2 -15.28 -0.20 23.72
CA ARG A 2 -14.66 -0.93 22.58
C ARG A 2 -15.51 -1.11 21.31
N LYS A 3 -16.72 -0.53 21.23
CA LYS A 3 -17.58 -0.56 20.01
C LYS A 3 -17.92 0.84 19.47
N LYS A 4 -17.92 1.86 20.33
CA LYS A 4 -18.30 3.24 19.96
C LYS A 4 -17.40 3.88 18.89
N ASN A 5 -16.12 3.54 18.80
CA ASN A 5 -15.23 4.19 17.81
C ASN A 5 -15.47 3.75 16.36
N VAL A 6 -15.95 2.53 16.13
CA VAL A 6 -16.29 2.07 14.77
C VAL A 6 -17.67 2.60 14.34
N GLU A 7 -18.61 2.73 15.27
CA GLU A 7 -19.91 3.38 15.03
C GLU A 7 -19.80 4.90 14.82
N LEU A 8 -18.85 5.56 15.49
CA LEU A 8 -18.60 7.00 15.30
C LEU A 8 -18.01 7.33 13.91
N ILE A 9 -17.30 6.37 13.30
CA ILE A 9 -16.72 6.52 11.96
C ILE A 9 -17.83 6.38 10.90
N LEU A 10 -18.74 5.40 11.07
CA LEU A 10 -19.85 5.18 10.13
C LEU A 10 -20.92 6.28 10.16
N SER A 11 -21.10 6.94 11.30
CA SER A 11 -22.06 8.05 11.42
C SER A 11 -21.59 9.35 10.76
N ARG A 12 -20.29 9.51 10.50
CA ARG A 12 -19.74 10.62 9.70
C ARG A 12 -19.85 10.40 8.19
N GLU A 13 -20.00 9.15 7.73
CA GLU A 13 -20.07 8.80 6.30
C GLU A 13 -21.47 9.06 5.68
N LEU A 14 -22.53 9.20 6.47
CA LEU A 14 -23.90 9.43 5.96
C LEU A 14 -24.24 10.90 5.66
N GLN A 15 -23.32 11.85 5.84
CA GLN A 15 -23.61 13.28 5.64
C GLN A 15 -22.92 13.94 4.43
N ASN A 16 -22.02 13.26 3.73
CA ASN A 16 -21.26 13.85 2.62
C ASN A 16 -21.33 13.04 1.31
N HIS A 17 -22.54 12.86 0.79
CA HIS A 17 -22.74 12.46 -0.61
C HIS A 17 -23.77 13.37 -1.28
N ASN A 18 -23.27 14.45 -1.90
CA ASN A 18 -23.87 15.06 -3.08
C ASN A 18 -22.91 16.12 -3.63
N VAL A 19 -22.07 15.76 -4.61
CA VAL A 19 -21.63 16.71 -5.64
C VAL A 19 -21.53 15.97 -6.98
N SER A 20 -22.30 16.51 -7.92
CA SER A 20 -22.49 16.10 -9.30
C SER A 20 -21.23 16.25 -10.16
N SER A 21 -21.12 15.33 -11.12
CA SER A 21 -20.25 15.32 -12.29
C SER A 21 -20.38 16.56 -13.18
N GLY A 22 -19.26 17.02 -13.74
CA GLY A 22 -19.17 18.01 -14.81
C GLY A 22 -17.72 18.22 -15.26
N GLU A 23 -17.43 17.87 -16.51
CA GLU A 23 -16.10 17.86 -17.15
C GLU A 23 -15.52 19.27 -17.40
N SER A 24 -14.18 19.39 -17.29
CA SER A 24 -13.34 20.18 -18.20
C SER A 24 -11.87 19.98 -17.82
N VAL A 25 -11.17 19.14 -18.59
CA VAL A 25 -9.73 18.90 -18.47
C VAL A 25 -8.99 20.04 -19.17
N ALA A 26 -8.49 20.99 -18.39
CA ALA A 26 -7.36 21.83 -18.76
C ALA A 26 -6.21 21.50 -17.81
N GLN A 27 -5.27 20.66 -18.27
CA GLN A 27 -4.04 20.33 -17.56
C GLN A 27 -3.14 21.57 -17.45
N ALA A 28 -3.31 22.34 -16.37
CA ALA A 28 -2.25 23.19 -15.86
C ALA A 28 -1.29 22.30 -15.04
N GLN A 29 -0.15 21.94 -15.62
CA GLN A 29 0.89 21.17 -14.92
C GLN A 29 1.47 21.98 -13.76
N ALA A 30 1.16 21.59 -12.53
CA ALA A 30 1.86 22.09 -11.35
C ALA A 30 3.18 21.30 -11.20
N HIS A 31 4.26 21.76 -11.83
CA HIS A 31 5.59 21.13 -11.75
C HIS A 31 6.30 21.50 -10.44
N GLY A 32 6.08 20.72 -9.39
CA GLY A 32 6.86 20.80 -8.14
C GLY A 32 7.88 19.66 -8.01
N LYS A 33 8.96 19.86 -7.25
CA LYS A 33 9.93 18.80 -6.91
C LYS A 33 9.69 18.26 -5.51
N ALA A 34 9.78 16.96 -5.31
CA ALA A 34 9.62 16.31 -4.01
C ALA A 34 10.83 15.42 -3.65
N SER A 35 11.19 15.40 -2.37
CA SER A 35 12.12 14.44 -1.80
C SER A 35 11.37 13.39 -0.99
N LEU A 36 11.41 12.13 -1.43
CA LEU A 36 10.78 11.01 -0.73
C LEU A 36 11.74 10.40 0.29
N ILE A 37 11.41 10.50 1.58
CA ILE A 37 12.26 10.08 2.70
C ILE A 37 11.60 8.92 3.46
N CYS A 38 12.11 7.71 3.27
CA CYS A 38 11.70 6.54 4.04
C CYS A 38 12.77 5.46 4.06
N LEU A 39 12.55 4.41 4.86
CA LEU A 39 13.31 3.16 4.70
C LEU A 39 13.04 2.57 3.32
N ASP A 40 14.02 1.87 2.73
CA ASP A 40 13.88 1.23 1.42
C ASP A 40 13.05 -0.07 1.47
N LEU A 41 11.78 0.08 1.83
CA LEU A 41 10.77 -0.96 1.87
C LEU A 41 9.75 -0.70 0.76
N ALA A 42 9.41 -1.73 -0.03
CA ALA A 42 8.55 -1.58 -1.21
C ALA A 42 7.22 -0.88 -0.89
N GLY A 43 6.54 -1.30 0.19
CA GLY A 43 5.27 -0.69 0.58
C GLY A 43 5.37 0.78 1.00
N MET A 44 6.49 1.19 1.62
CA MET A 44 6.72 2.61 1.96
C MET A 44 7.03 3.43 0.71
N ARG A 45 7.85 2.88 -0.21
CA ARG A 45 8.14 3.54 -1.49
C ARG A 45 6.89 3.68 -2.35
N SER A 46 6.06 2.64 -2.46
CA SER A 46 4.79 2.68 -3.19
C SER A 46 3.87 3.77 -2.64
N GLN A 47 3.73 3.87 -1.32
CA GLN A 47 2.92 4.90 -0.66
C GLN A 47 3.39 6.32 -0.98
N GLY A 48 4.69 6.60 -0.83
CA GLY A 48 5.26 7.91 -1.10
C GLY A 48 5.16 8.31 -2.58
N LEU A 49 5.53 7.39 -3.48
CA LEU A 49 5.43 7.60 -4.92
C LEU A 49 3.98 7.76 -5.37
N GLY A 50 3.03 7.02 -4.79
CA GLY A 50 1.62 7.09 -5.15
C GLY A 50 1.01 8.47 -4.90
N VAL A 51 1.38 9.11 -3.78
CA VAL A 51 1.03 10.50 -3.49
C VAL A 51 1.75 11.45 -4.45
N ALA A 52 3.07 11.29 -4.60
CA ALA A 52 3.86 12.23 -5.39
C ALA A 52 3.47 12.24 -6.88
N GLU A 53 3.21 11.07 -7.47
CA GLU A 53 2.77 10.92 -8.87
C GLU A 53 1.42 11.60 -9.11
N ARG A 54 0.45 11.44 -8.20
CA ARG A 54 -0.87 12.10 -8.31
C ARG A 54 -0.84 13.59 -8.02
N CYS A 55 0.08 14.04 -7.17
CA CYS A 55 0.40 15.45 -7.01
C CYS A 55 1.21 16.01 -8.20
N GLN A 56 1.59 15.18 -9.18
CA GLN A 56 2.42 15.55 -10.34
C GLN A 56 3.80 16.12 -9.92
N LEU A 57 4.39 15.58 -8.85
CA LEU A 57 5.68 16.02 -8.32
C LEU A 57 6.83 15.18 -8.88
N GLU A 58 7.84 15.84 -9.44
CA GLU A 58 9.10 15.19 -9.82
C GLU A 58 9.80 14.74 -8.53
N THR A 59 9.94 13.41 -8.35
CA THR A 59 10.32 12.84 -7.06
C THR A 59 11.72 12.23 -7.07
N THR A 60 12.58 12.71 -6.19
CA THR A 60 13.87 12.09 -5.88
C THR A 60 13.74 11.23 -4.62
N PHE A 61 14.12 9.95 -4.71
CA PHE A 61 14.13 9.08 -3.55
C PHE A 61 15.40 9.27 -2.71
N VAL A 62 15.22 9.59 -1.43
CA VAL A 62 16.28 9.82 -0.45
C VAL A 62 16.19 8.76 0.64
N PRO A 63 16.91 7.62 0.51
CA PRO A 63 16.76 6.49 1.40
C PRO A 63 17.29 6.79 2.80
N VAL A 64 16.49 6.47 3.81
CA VAL A 64 16.95 6.48 5.20
C VAL A 64 17.81 5.25 5.46
N SER A 65 19.10 5.46 5.69
CA SER A 65 20.10 4.42 5.88
C SER A 65 20.70 4.48 7.29
N PRO A 66 20.02 3.92 8.31
CA PRO A 66 20.52 3.98 9.67
C PRO A 66 21.81 3.14 9.85
N ARG A 67 22.77 3.73 10.56
CA ARG A 67 23.99 3.04 11.03
C ARG A 67 23.64 1.91 11.98
N PHE A 68 24.57 0.98 12.19
CA PHE A 68 24.35 -0.23 12.99
C PHE A 68 23.68 0.03 14.35
N LEU A 69 24.16 1.01 15.12
CA LEU A 69 23.58 1.35 16.42
C LEU A 69 22.12 1.84 16.31
N TYR A 70 21.79 2.63 15.28
CA TYR A 70 20.44 3.17 15.08
C TYR A 70 19.45 2.09 14.65
N ARG A 71 19.91 1.00 14.03
CA ARG A 71 19.04 -0.15 13.69
C ARG A 71 18.50 -0.87 14.92
N LYS A 72 19.18 -0.78 16.07
CA LYS A 72 18.77 -1.43 17.33
C LYS A 72 17.96 -0.52 18.25
N ILE A 73 17.93 0.77 17.97
CA ILE A 73 17.30 1.78 18.83
C ILE A 73 16.03 2.28 18.12
N PRO A 74 14.87 2.35 18.81
CA PRO A 74 13.67 2.98 18.25
C PRO A 74 13.96 4.41 17.75
N SER A 75 13.46 4.76 16.57
CA SER A 75 13.78 6.03 15.89
C SER A 75 13.51 7.28 16.73
N GLN A 76 12.54 7.22 17.65
CA GLN A 76 12.24 8.29 18.60
C GLN A 76 13.45 8.73 19.44
N PHE A 77 14.39 7.83 19.72
CA PHE A 77 15.59 8.09 20.53
C PHE A 77 16.84 8.41 19.69
N TRP A 78 16.73 8.53 18.37
CA TRP A 78 17.90 8.86 17.54
C TRP A 78 18.33 10.31 17.75
N ILE A 79 19.62 10.50 17.99
CA ILE A 79 20.27 11.81 18.06
C ILE A 79 20.61 12.25 16.62
N ASN A 80 20.30 13.47 16.22
CA ASN A 80 20.57 13.97 14.85
C ASN A 80 20.14 13.00 13.72
N PRO A 81 18.86 12.60 13.65
CA PRO A 81 18.39 11.60 12.68
C PRO A 81 18.54 12.07 11.22
N HIS A 82 18.64 13.37 10.95
CA HIS A 82 18.98 13.89 9.61
C HIS A 82 20.34 13.41 9.09
N LYS A 83 21.25 12.88 9.93
CA LYS A 83 22.54 12.30 9.49
C LYS A 83 22.41 10.88 8.92
N THR A 84 21.20 10.31 8.87
CA THR A 84 20.95 8.99 8.28
C THR A 84 20.60 9.04 6.79
N ILE A 85 20.53 10.24 6.19
CA ILE A 85 20.49 10.46 4.75
C ILE A 85 21.89 10.86 4.24
N GLN A 86 22.17 10.71 2.95
CA GLN A 86 23.53 10.97 2.45
C GLN A 86 23.83 12.48 2.41
N PRO A 87 25.07 12.92 2.67
CA PRO A 87 25.44 14.34 2.66
C PRO A 87 25.21 15.06 1.32
N GLY A 88 25.18 14.34 0.19
CA GLY A 88 24.88 14.87 -1.15
C GLY A 88 23.42 15.28 -1.33
N ASP A 89 22.51 14.83 -0.44
CA ASP A 89 21.08 15.11 -0.51
C ASP A 89 20.70 16.50 0.04
N ARG A 90 21.67 17.40 0.27
CA ARG A 90 21.42 18.71 0.94
C ARG A 90 20.63 19.72 0.10
N GLY A 91 20.43 19.44 -1.19
CA GLY A 91 19.48 20.16 -2.05
C GLY A 91 18.09 19.54 -2.01
N LEU A 92 17.55 19.24 -0.82
CA LEU A 92 16.21 18.67 -0.69
C LEU A 92 15.18 19.59 -1.33
N ALA A 93 14.20 18.98 -1.98
CA ALA A 93 13.17 19.70 -2.68
C ALA A 93 12.24 20.46 -1.70
N PRO A 94 11.48 21.46 -2.18
CA PRO A 94 10.53 22.19 -1.34
C PRO A 94 9.52 21.27 -0.67
N TYR A 95 9.03 20.24 -1.37
CA TYR A 95 8.18 19.21 -0.80
C TYR A 95 9.01 18.06 -0.25
N ILE A 96 8.79 17.71 1.02
CA ILE A 96 9.34 16.50 1.63
C ILE A 96 8.16 15.55 1.87
N ILE A 97 8.21 14.36 1.27
CA ILE A 97 7.26 13.29 1.53
C ILE A 97 7.96 12.27 2.41
N SER A 98 7.59 12.17 3.68
CA SER A 98 8.13 11.17 4.59
C SER A 98 7.16 10.03 4.84
N VAL A 99 7.66 8.79 4.95
CA VAL A 99 6.80 7.61 5.14
C VAL A 99 7.22 6.79 6.36
N GLY A 100 6.23 6.42 7.18
CA GLY A 100 6.42 5.65 8.40
C GLY A 100 7.09 6.46 9.52
N GLY A 101 7.23 5.84 10.70
CA GLY A 101 7.79 6.52 11.88
C GLY A 101 9.25 6.94 11.72
N THR A 102 10.07 6.12 11.07
CA THR A 102 11.48 6.46 10.81
C THR A 102 11.62 7.58 9.81
N GLY A 103 10.91 7.53 8.68
CA GLY A 103 10.89 8.61 7.70
C GLY A 103 10.40 9.92 8.32
N GLY A 104 9.31 9.88 9.09
CA GLY A 104 8.76 11.05 9.77
C GLY A 104 9.74 11.67 10.78
N ARG A 105 10.50 10.85 11.51
CA ARG A 105 11.52 11.34 12.43
C ARG A 105 12.64 12.08 11.72
N VAL A 106 13.09 11.54 10.58
CA VAL A 106 14.14 12.14 9.74
C VAL A 106 13.63 13.43 9.08
N GLY A 107 12.47 13.38 8.43
CA GLY A 107 11.84 14.53 7.77
C GLY A 107 11.58 15.70 8.73
N SER A 108 11.04 15.41 9.92
CA SER A 108 10.86 16.43 10.97
C SER A 108 12.17 17.06 11.42
N ALA A 109 13.23 16.26 11.60
CA ALA A 109 14.53 16.80 11.99
C ALA A 109 15.15 17.66 10.88
N ILE A 110 15.01 17.25 9.62
CA ILE A 110 15.45 18.04 8.47
C ILE A 110 14.75 19.41 8.45
N LYS A 111 13.41 19.43 8.53
CA LYS A 111 12.64 20.68 8.53
C LYS A 111 13.06 21.61 9.68
N LYS A 112 13.33 21.07 10.87
CA LYS A 112 13.80 21.86 12.03
C LYS A 112 15.21 22.44 11.85
N THR A 113 16.09 21.74 11.13
CA THR A 113 17.49 22.19 10.94
C THR A 113 17.73 22.96 9.65
N SER A 114 16.80 22.88 8.70
CA SER A 114 16.91 23.56 7.41
C SER A 114 16.54 25.04 7.55
N LYS A 115 17.25 25.89 6.81
CA LYS A 115 16.85 27.30 6.60
C LYS A 115 15.78 27.44 5.51
N ASN A 116 15.52 26.36 4.76
CA ASN A 116 14.52 26.36 3.69
C ASN A 116 13.14 26.05 4.29
N ASN A 117 12.10 26.70 3.75
CA ASN A 117 10.72 26.48 4.15
C ASN A 117 10.15 25.20 3.50
N HIS A 118 10.61 24.03 3.94
CA HIS A 118 10.14 22.75 3.42
C HIS A 118 8.70 22.47 3.87
N LEU A 119 7.88 22.02 2.92
CA LEU A 119 6.54 21.51 3.17
C LEU A 119 6.61 19.99 3.38
N LEU A 120 6.35 19.56 4.61
CA LEU A 120 6.53 18.21 5.09
C LEU A 120 5.19 17.47 5.14
N ILE A 121 5.00 16.57 4.17
CA ILE A 121 3.87 15.65 4.05
C ILE A 121 4.29 14.30 4.64
N GLN A 122 3.58 13.85 5.66
CA GLN A 122 3.82 12.56 6.30
C GLN A 122 2.77 11.53 5.89
N ILE A 123 3.21 10.33 5.52
CA ILE A 123 2.34 9.18 5.26
C ILE A 123 2.58 8.11 6.35
N GLN A 124 1.49 7.59 6.91
CA GLN A 124 1.41 6.78 8.13
C GLN A 124 1.69 7.57 9.41
N ASN A 125 1.21 7.04 10.55
CA ASN A 125 1.51 7.59 11.86
C ASN A 125 3.05 7.72 12.12
N PRO A 126 3.57 8.94 12.35
CA PRO A 126 4.99 9.17 12.56
C PRO A 126 5.50 8.76 13.95
N ARG A 127 4.58 8.42 14.88
CA ARG A 127 4.88 8.02 16.28
C ARG A 127 5.69 9.06 17.06
N GLN A 128 5.40 10.33 16.81
CA GLN A 128 5.95 11.49 17.51
C GLN A 128 4.93 12.65 17.44
N SER A 129 5.26 13.82 18.00
CA SER A 129 4.43 15.02 17.86
C SER A 129 4.10 15.30 16.39
N LEU A 130 2.84 15.66 16.13
CA LEU A 130 2.34 15.95 14.78
C LEU A 130 2.58 17.40 14.36
N GLU A 131 2.93 18.28 15.29
CA GLU A 131 3.18 19.71 15.08
C GLU A 131 4.18 20.04 13.95
N PRO A 132 5.29 19.28 13.76
CA PRO A 132 6.27 19.64 12.72
C PRO A 132 5.79 19.39 11.29
N PHE A 133 4.69 18.65 11.12
CA PHE A 133 4.19 18.20 9.82
C PHE A 133 3.13 19.18 9.30
N ASP A 134 3.18 19.54 8.02
CA ASP A 134 2.13 20.37 7.43
C ASP A 134 0.88 19.54 7.12
N VAL A 135 1.10 18.28 6.71
CA VAL A 135 0.04 17.28 6.48
C VAL A 135 0.48 15.92 7.01
N VAL A 136 -0.45 15.19 7.64
CA VAL A 136 -0.30 13.80 8.03
C VAL A 136 -1.45 12.99 7.43
N ILE A 137 -1.13 12.10 6.51
CA ILE A 137 -2.05 11.09 5.97
C ILE A 137 -1.81 9.79 6.74
N ALA A 138 -2.77 9.37 7.54
CA ALA A 138 -2.71 8.11 8.27
C ALA A 138 -3.97 7.28 8.01
N ASN A 139 -3.99 6.03 8.42
CA ASN A 139 -5.17 5.21 8.25
C ASN A 139 -6.03 5.18 9.51
N TYR A 140 -7.31 4.81 9.39
CA TYR A 140 -8.19 4.64 10.56
C TYR A 140 -7.62 3.72 11.65
N HIS A 141 -6.90 2.67 11.28
CA HIS A 141 -6.26 1.75 12.25
C HIS A 141 -5.12 2.38 13.08
N ASP A 142 -4.64 3.57 12.72
CA ASP A 142 -3.57 4.26 13.43
C ASP A 142 -4.10 5.10 14.61
N GLU A 143 -5.41 5.37 14.65
CA GLU A 143 -6.13 6.02 15.77
C GLU A 143 -5.49 7.33 16.27
N ILE A 144 -4.99 8.15 15.35
CA ILE A 144 -4.47 9.50 15.64
C ILE A 144 -5.46 10.56 15.18
N THR A 145 -5.40 11.73 15.82
CA THR A 145 -6.20 12.91 15.46
C THR A 145 -5.33 14.16 15.59
N GLY A 146 -5.68 15.21 14.85
CA GLY A 146 -4.98 16.48 14.85
C GLY A 146 -5.47 17.41 13.74
N PRO A 147 -5.18 18.71 13.81
CA PRO A 147 -5.65 19.70 12.85
C PRO A 147 -5.04 19.53 11.44
N ASN A 148 -3.93 18.81 11.34
CA ASN A 148 -3.20 18.49 10.11
C ASN A 148 -3.35 17.01 9.69
N VAL A 149 -4.24 16.25 10.32
CA VAL A 149 -4.40 14.81 10.08
C VAL A 149 -5.60 14.54 9.17
N LEU A 150 -5.37 13.81 8.08
CA LEU A 150 -6.41 13.11 7.33
C LEU A 150 -6.30 11.62 7.61
N LEU A 151 -7.43 11.00 7.99
CA LEU A 151 -7.54 9.55 8.14
C LEU A 151 -8.15 8.93 6.89
N THR A 152 -7.51 7.90 6.35
CA THR A 152 -7.94 7.16 5.16
C THR A 152 -8.27 5.70 5.48
N ARG A 153 -9.13 5.10 4.67
CA ARG A 153 -9.54 3.70 4.70
C ARG A 153 -8.43 2.78 4.21
N THR A 154 -7.75 3.17 3.14
CA THR A 154 -6.67 2.41 2.51
C THR A 154 -5.34 3.15 2.59
N ALA A 155 -4.24 2.39 2.58
CA ALA A 155 -2.90 2.97 2.47
C ALA A 155 -2.72 3.54 1.06
N MET A 156 -1.97 4.65 0.96
CA MET A 156 -1.64 5.27 -0.32
C MET A 156 -0.90 4.29 -1.24
N HIS A 157 -1.06 4.43 -2.54
CA HIS A 157 -0.40 3.54 -3.50
C HIS A 157 -0.38 4.12 -4.91
N ARG A 158 0.31 3.44 -5.81
CA ARG A 158 0.43 3.83 -7.22
C ARG A 158 -0.65 3.26 -8.15
N VAL A 159 -1.48 2.33 -7.67
CA VAL A 159 -2.62 1.81 -8.46
C VAL A 159 -3.56 2.96 -8.78
N SER A 160 -3.82 3.22 -10.06
CA SER A 160 -4.82 4.15 -10.58
C SER A 160 -5.46 3.56 -11.83
N GLN A 161 -6.58 4.11 -12.28
CA GLN A 161 -7.25 3.62 -13.50
C GLN A 161 -6.30 3.63 -14.71
N THR A 162 -5.59 4.73 -14.93
CA THR A 162 -4.61 4.86 -16.01
C THR A 162 -3.47 3.86 -15.91
N VAL A 163 -2.99 3.57 -14.69
CA VAL A 163 -1.95 2.54 -14.48
C VAL A 163 -2.51 1.15 -14.79
N LEU A 164 -3.71 0.82 -14.32
CA LEU A 164 -4.33 -0.48 -14.57
C LEU A 164 -4.60 -0.72 -16.05
N GLU A 165 -5.08 0.28 -16.79
CA GLU A 165 -5.32 0.19 -18.24
C GLU A 165 -4.01 -0.05 -19.01
N ARG A 166 -2.97 0.73 -18.71
CA ARG A 166 -1.66 0.58 -19.32
C ARG A 166 -1.06 -0.80 -19.04
N GLU A 167 -1.14 -1.27 -17.80
CA GLU A 167 -0.59 -2.57 -17.43
C GLU A 167 -1.42 -3.73 -17.99
N ARG A 168 -2.74 -3.58 -18.09
CA ARG A 168 -3.59 -4.54 -18.80
C ARG A 168 -3.15 -4.68 -20.26
N GLN A 169 -2.96 -3.58 -20.99
CA GLN A 169 -2.50 -3.64 -22.39
C GLN A 169 -1.19 -4.43 -22.56
N LYS A 170 -0.27 -4.34 -21.59
CA LYS A 170 1.01 -5.08 -21.63
C LYS A 170 0.86 -6.56 -21.28
N TRP A 171 -0.04 -6.88 -20.35
CA TRP A 171 -0.10 -8.20 -19.71
C TRP A 171 -1.26 -9.07 -20.19
N ASP A 172 -2.31 -8.53 -20.79
CA ASP A 172 -3.51 -9.27 -21.19
C ASP A 172 -3.18 -10.44 -22.11
N ALA A 173 -2.43 -10.19 -23.20
CA ALA A 173 -2.00 -11.24 -24.12
C ALA A 173 -1.07 -12.29 -23.46
N ARG A 174 -0.21 -11.87 -22.52
CA ARG A 174 0.71 -12.78 -21.80
C ARG A 174 -0.04 -13.70 -20.85
N LEU A 175 -1.14 -13.23 -20.29
CA LEU A 175 -1.94 -13.95 -19.30
C LEU A 175 -3.16 -14.67 -19.91
N ALA A 176 -3.48 -14.41 -21.18
CA ALA A 176 -4.58 -15.05 -21.90
C ALA A 176 -4.43 -16.57 -22.08
N ILE A 177 -3.21 -17.11 -21.92
CA ILE A 177 -2.95 -18.56 -21.97
C ILE A 177 -3.48 -19.30 -20.74
N TYR A 178 -3.78 -18.60 -19.65
CA TYR A 178 -4.29 -19.20 -18.42
C TYR A 178 -5.82 -19.24 -18.45
N PRO A 179 -6.46 -20.32 -17.94
CA PRO A 179 -7.90 -20.44 -17.89
C PRO A 179 -8.58 -19.31 -17.10
N ARG A 180 -9.87 -19.08 -17.39
CA ARG A 180 -10.73 -18.17 -16.63
C ARG A 180 -11.63 -18.98 -15.68
N PRO A 181 -11.90 -18.49 -14.47
CA PRO A 181 -11.44 -17.21 -13.93
C PRO A 181 -9.94 -17.20 -13.62
N LEU A 182 -9.29 -16.06 -13.89
CA LEU A 182 -7.89 -15.83 -13.60
C LEU A 182 -7.74 -15.28 -12.18
N ILE A 183 -7.12 -16.06 -11.31
CA ILE A 183 -6.90 -15.73 -9.91
C ILE A 183 -5.47 -15.23 -9.73
N ALA A 184 -5.32 -13.96 -9.34
CA ALA A 184 -4.04 -13.43 -8.91
C ALA A 184 -3.83 -13.68 -7.41
N VAL A 185 -2.73 -14.32 -7.04
CA VAL A 185 -2.34 -14.54 -5.64
C VAL A 185 -1.13 -13.69 -5.29
N LEU A 186 -1.34 -12.70 -4.42
CA LEU A 186 -0.33 -11.77 -3.96
C LEU A 186 0.24 -12.27 -2.62
N LEU A 187 1.44 -12.83 -2.67
CA LEU A 187 2.06 -13.41 -1.49
C LEU A 187 2.94 -12.39 -0.79
N GLY A 188 2.55 -12.10 0.44
CA GLY A 188 3.36 -11.44 1.43
C GLY A 188 4.50 -12.33 1.91
N GLY A 189 4.63 -12.53 3.22
CA GLY A 189 5.73 -13.31 3.76
C GLY A 189 5.89 -13.13 5.25
N ASN A 190 6.98 -13.67 5.78
CA ASN A 190 7.29 -13.51 7.19
C ASN A 190 7.49 -12.04 7.53
N ASN A 191 6.93 -11.62 8.66
CA ASN A 191 7.23 -10.32 9.27
C ASN A 191 7.14 -10.42 10.81
N GLY A 192 7.39 -9.32 11.52
CA GLY A 192 7.36 -9.32 12.99
C GLY A 192 5.99 -9.55 13.64
N ARG A 193 4.93 -9.80 12.86
CA ARG A 193 3.54 -9.98 13.31
C ARG A 193 2.89 -11.26 12.83
N TYR A 194 3.27 -11.76 11.65
CA TYR A 194 2.70 -12.94 11.01
C TYR A 194 3.80 -13.84 10.46
N SER A 195 3.53 -15.14 10.51
CA SER A 195 4.38 -16.18 9.96
C SER A 195 3.74 -16.78 8.72
N PHE A 196 4.53 -16.94 7.66
CA PHE A 196 4.19 -17.66 6.46
C PHE A 196 5.32 -18.65 6.18
N GLY A 197 5.17 -19.86 6.71
CA GLY A 197 6.14 -20.93 6.60
C GLY A 197 5.64 -22.12 5.77
N PRO A 198 6.40 -23.22 5.77
CA PRO A 198 6.07 -24.44 5.02
C PRO A 198 4.66 -24.98 5.28
N LYS A 199 4.23 -25.04 6.54
CA LYS A 199 2.92 -25.54 6.94
C LYS A 199 1.78 -24.73 6.30
N GLU A 200 1.88 -23.40 6.35
CA GLU A 200 0.89 -22.51 5.75
C GLU A 200 0.91 -22.62 4.23
N ALA A 201 2.08 -22.82 3.62
CA ALA A 201 2.23 -23.03 2.18
C ALA A 201 1.60 -24.35 1.72
N GLU A 202 1.77 -25.43 2.48
CA GLU A 202 1.14 -26.73 2.19
C GLU A 202 -0.38 -26.58 2.16
N LYS A 203 -0.97 -26.05 3.23
CA LYS A 203 -2.42 -25.81 3.30
C LYS A 203 -2.91 -24.93 2.15
N LEU A 204 -2.26 -23.79 1.92
CA LEU A 204 -2.65 -22.88 0.84
C LEU A 204 -2.54 -23.56 -0.53
N SER A 205 -1.50 -24.38 -0.76
CA SER A 205 -1.32 -25.10 -2.01
C SER A 205 -2.38 -26.17 -2.25
N GLU A 206 -2.90 -26.79 -1.19
CA GLU A 206 -4.01 -27.74 -1.28
C GLU A 206 -5.31 -27.04 -1.66
N ASP A 207 -5.63 -25.95 -0.97
CA ASP A 207 -6.83 -25.15 -1.24
C ASP A 207 -6.81 -24.58 -2.68
N LEU A 208 -5.65 -24.07 -3.13
CA LEU A 208 -5.50 -23.54 -4.49
C LEU A 208 -5.53 -24.64 -5.56
N ALA A 209 -4.90 -25.79 -5.31
CA ALA A 209 -4.95 -26.93 -6.23
C ALA A 209 -6.38 -27.42 -6.44
N LYS A 210 -7.16 -27.48 -5.36
CA LYS A 210 -8.58 -27.84 -5.41
C LYS A 210 -9.36 -26.86 -6.30
N ILE A 211 -9.16 -25.56 -6.13
CA ILE A 211 -9.81 -24.54 -6.97
C ILE A 211 -9.45 -24.70 -8.45
N MET A 212 -8.17 -24.90 -8.77
CA MET A 212 -7.72 -25.10 -10.15
C MET A 212 -8.39 -26.32 -10.79
N GLN A 213 -8.53 -27.42 -10.04
CA GLN A 213 -9.09 -28.67 -10.55
C GLN A 213 -10.62 -28.63 -10.65
N GLU A 214 -11.31 -28.13 -9.64
CA GLU A 214 -12.78 -28.13 -9.58
C GLU A 214 -13.41 -27.02 -10.43
N GLN A 215 -12.75 -25.86 -10.53
CA GLN A 215 -13.30 -24.69 -11.23
C GLN A 215 -12.56 -24.37 -12.54
N GLN A 216 -11.58 -25.19 -12.92
CA GLN A 216 -10.74 -24.96 -14.10
C GLN A 216 -10.14 -23.54 -14.13
N ALA A 217 -9.82 -22.98 -12.96
CA ALA A 217 -9.35 -21.61 -12.82
C ALA A 217 -7.85 -21.47 -13.14
N GLY A 218 -7.48 -20.38 -13.80
CA GLY A 218 -6.09 -20.00 -14.00
C GLY A 218 -5.51 -19.38 -12.73
N LEU A 219 -4.26 -19.72 -12.42
CA LEU A 219 -3.61 -19.25 -11.19
C LEU A 219 -2.27 -18.58 -11.50
N VAL A 220 -2.15 -17.31 -11.09
CA VAL A 220 -0.94 -16.51 -11.30
C VAL A 220 -0.50 -15.90 -9.97
N ILE A 221 0.70 -16.27 -9.52
CA ILE A 221 1.18 -16.01 -8.18
C ILE A 221 2.39 -15.10 -8.24
N THR A 222 2.40 -14.03 -7.46
CA THR A 222 3.56 -13.16 -7.29
C THR A 222 4.01 -13.16 -5.83
N PRO A 223 5.21 -13.69 -5.53
CA PRO A 223 5.82 -13.52 -4.22
C PRO A 223 6.33 -12.09 -4.02
N SER A 224 6.61 -11.78 -2.76
CA SER A 224 7.34 -10.57 -2.40
C SER A 224 8.74 -10.94 -1.92
N ARG A 225 9.63 -9.95 -1.79
CA ARG A 225 11.03 -10.14 -1.31
C ARG A 225 11.17 -10.82 0.06
N ARG A 226 10.07 -10.98 0.78
CA ARG A 226 9.98 -11.53 2.14
C ARG A 226 9.24 -12.87 2.19
N THR A 227 8.74 -13.36 1.06
CA THR A 227 8.24 -14.73 0.95
C THR A 227 9.42 -15.68 1.11
N ASP A 228 9.30 -16.67 1.99
CA ASP A 228 10.36 -17.66 2.20
C ASP A 228 10.54 -18.51 0.93
N PRO A 229 11.77 -18.71 0.42
CA PRO A 229 12.02 -19.60 -0.72
C PRO A 229 11.42 -21.01 -0.56
N LYS A 230 11.33 -21.54 0.67
CA LYS A 230 10.69 -22.84 0.95
C LYS A 230 9.18 -22.81 0.66
N VAL A 231 8.51 -21.70 0.96
CA VAL A 231 7.09 -21.49 0.63
C VAL A 231 6.90 -21.53 -0.88
N ILE A 232 7.75 -20.82 -1.63
CA ILE A 232 7.70 -20.80 -3.10
C ILE A 232 7.94 -22.22 -3.66
N ALA A 233 8.92 -22.96 -3.14
CA ALA A 233 9.21 -24.31 -3.58
C ALA A 233 8.03 -25.29 -3.36
N ILE A 234 7.33 -25.17 -2.23
CA ILE A 234 6.13 -25.98 -1.95
C ILE A 234 5.01 -25.66 -2.93
N LEU A 235 4.72 -24.37 -3.12
CA LEU A 235 3.70 -23.92 -4.07
C LEU A 235 4.04 -24.38 -5.49
N GLN A 236 5.28 -24.23 -5.92
CA GLN A 236 5.74 -24.65 -7.25
C GLN A 236 5.58 -26.16 -7.45
N LYS A 237 5.99 -26.96 -6.45
CA LYS A 237 5.88 -28.43 -6.51
C LYS A 237 4.43 -28.89 -6.64
N LYS A 238 3.50 -28.23 -5.95
CA LYS A 238 2.08 -28.63 -5.92
C LYS A 238 1.28 -28.08 -7.11
N LEU A 239 1.48 -26.80 -7.42
CA LEU A 239 0.62 -26.03 -8.35
C LEU A 239 1.20 -25.96 -9.76
N GLY A 240 2.53 -26.03 -9.91
CA GLY A 240 3.20 -26.01 -11.21
C GLY A 240 2.71 -27.11 -12.16
N PRO A 241 2.60 -28.38 -11.72
CA PRO A 241 2.04 -29.46 -12.54
C PRO A 241 0.58 -29.26 -12.96
N LEU A 242 -0.17 -28.39 -12.27
CA LEU A 242 -1.54 -28.03 -12.60
C LEU A 242 -1.63 -26.83 -13.55
N GLY A 243 -0.49 -26.27 -13.98
CA GLY A 243 -0.42 -25.13 -14.89
C GLY A 243 -0.43 -23.76 -14.21
N ALA A 244 -0.22 -23.68 -12.89
CA ALA A 244 -0.09 -22.40 -12.21
C ALA A 244 1.21 -21.71 -12.61
N TRP A 245 1.15 -20.39 -12.78
CA TRP A 245 2.34 -19.57 -12.94
C TRP A 245 2.75 -18.95 -11.61
N ILE A 246 4.00 -19.14 -11.23
CA ILE A 246 4.59 -18.50 -10.06
C ILE A 246 5.75 -17.65 -10.54
N TRP A 247 5.66 -16.34 -10.33
CA TRP A 247 6.73 -15.44 -10.70
C TRP A 247 7.98 -15.73 -9.85
N ASP A 248 9.11 -15.90 -10.50
CA ASP A 248 10.39 -16.29 -9.90
C ASP A 248 11.19 -15.10 -9.35
N MET A 249 10.56 -13.91 -9.28
CA MET A 249 11.17 -12.64 -8.90
C MET A 249 12.21 -12.10 -9.89
N GLN A 250 12.28 -12.65 -11.11
CA GLN A 250 13.20 -12.19 -12.16
C GLN A 250 12.48 -11.46 -13.29
N GLY A 251 13.21 -10.57 -13.96
CA GLY A 251 12.70 -9.79 -15.07
C GLY A 251 11.68 -8.72 -14.67
N GLU A 252 10.75 -8.43 -15.58
CA GLU A 252 9.72 -7.42 -15.37
C GLU A 252 8.73 -7.87 -14.27
N ASN A 253 8.52 -7.03 -13.25
CA ASN A 253 7.64 -7.36 -12.15
C ASN A 253 6.16 -7.35 -12.60
N PRO A 254 5.44 -8.49 -12.54
CA PRO A 254 4.09 -8.61 -13.06
C PRO A 254 3.02 -8.01 -12.15
N TYR A 255 3.37 -7.48 -10.97
CA TYR A 255 2.43 -7.13 -9.91
C TYR A 255 1.23 -6.29 -10.39
N PHE A 256 1.47 -5.17 -11.09
CA PHE A 256 0.36 -4.35 -11.60
C PHE A 256 -0.38 -5.02 -12.77
N GLY A 257 0.31 -5.84 -13.58
CA GLY A 257 -0.31 -6.69 -14.59
C GLY A 257 -1.32 -7.66 -13.97
N LEU A 258 -0.92 -8.35 -12.90
CA LEU A 258 -1.79 -9.26 -12.15
C LEU A 258 -3.00 -8.53 -11.55
N LEU A 259 -2.78 -7.39 -10.90
CA LEU A 259 -3.87 -6.55 -10.39
C LEU A 259 -4.83 -6.12 -11.50
N SER A 260 -4.29 -5.81 -12.68
CA SER A 260 -5.09 -5.32 -13.79
C SER A 260 -5.89 -6.41 -14.49
N CYS A 261 -5.37 -7.64 -14.63
CA CYS A 261 -5.96 -8.68 -15.46
C CYS A 261 -6.81 -9.70 -14.72
N ALA A 262 -6.70 -9.77 -13.39
CA ALA A 262 -7.36 -10.78 -12.57
C ALA A 262 -8.89 -10.61 -12.52
N ASP A 263 -9.60 -11.74 -12.50
CA ASP A 263 -11.03 -11.80 -12.21
C ASP A 263 -11.30 -11.91 -10.70
N CYS A 264 -10.29 -12.36 -9.94
CA CYS A 264 -10.30 -12.42 -8.49
C CYS A 264 -8.87 -12.27 -7.96
N ILE A 265 -8.71 -11.55 -6.85
CA ILE A 265 -7.42 -11.38 -6.19
C ILE A 265 -7.46 -12.06 -4.82
N MET A 266 -6.47 -12.89 -4.51
CA MET A 266 -6.22 -13.40 -3.18
C MET A 266 -4.93 -12.77 -2.65
N VAL A 267 -4.95 -12.24 -1.44
CA VAL A 267 -3.80 -11.56 -0.85
C VAL A 267 -3.61 -11.99 0.59
N THR A 268 -2.36 -12.24 0.99
CA THR A 268 -2.07 -12.58 2.39
C THR A 268 -2.35 -11.40 3.32
N MET A 269 -2.93 -11.68 4.48
CA MET A 269 -3.45 -10.69 5.42
C MET A 269 -2.40 -9.74 6.02
N ASP A 270 -1.13 -10.08 5.87
CA ASP A 270 0.00 -9.51 6.58
C ASP A 270 0.47 -8.15 6.03
N SER A 271 -0.11 -7.69 4.93
CA SER A 271 0.29 -6.46 4.23
C SER A 271 -0.90 -5.52 4.01
N VAL A 272 -0.95 -4.44 4.79
CA VAL A 272 -1.91 -3.33 4.55
C VAL A 272 -1.76 -2.77 3.14
N SER A 273 -0.52 -2.64 2.65
CA SER A 273 -0.25 -2.05 1.33
C SER A 273 -0.75 -2.92 0.19
N MET A 274 -0.49 -4.24 0.20
CA MET A 274 -0.97 -5.12 -0.88
C MET A 274 -2.49 -5.22 -0.87
N VAL A 275 -3.11 -5.31 0.32
CA VAL A 275 -4.57 -5.31 0.41
C VAL A 275 -5.14 -3.99 -0.10
N SER A 276 -4.54 -2.85 0.25
CA SER A 276 -4.96 -1.53 -0.26
C SER A 276 -4.87 -1.44 -1.78
N GLU A 277 -3.77 -1.92 -2.36
CA GLU A 277 -3.58 -1.96 -3.82
C GLU A 277 -4.56 -2.92 -4.51
N ALA A 278 -4.85 -4.08 -3.92
CA ALA A 278 -5.83 -5.03 -4.45
C ALA A 278 -7.25 -4.46 -4.44
N VAL A 279 -7.66 -3.80 -3.35
CA VAL A 279 -9.02 -3.25 -3.24
C VAL A 279 -9.26 -2.02 -4.11
N ALA A 280 -8.20 -1.37 -4.59
CA ALA A 280 -8.28 -0.29 -5.58
C ALA A 280 -8.64 -0.78 -7.00
N THR A 281 -8.67 -2.09 -7.22
CA THR A 281 -9.22 -2.70 -8.44
C THR A 281 -10.74 -2.94 -8.31
N GLN A 282 -11.40 -3.36 -9.39
CA GLN A 282 -12.79 -3.83 -9.36
C GLN A 282 -12.90 -5.35 -9.10
N ALA A 283 -11.78 -6.06 -8.98
CA ALA A 283 -11.82 -7.48 -8.69
C ALA A 283 -12.27 -7.72 -7.24
N PRO A 284 -13.07 -8.78 -6.97
CA PRO A 284 -13.28 -9.27 -5.62
C PRO A 284 -11.93 -9.66 -5.00
N VAL A 285 -11.80 -9.38 -3.69
CA VAL A 285 -10.55 -9.59 -2.95
C VAL A 285 -10.79 -10.53 -1.78
N TYR A 286 -10.06 -11.63 -1.79
CA TYR A 286 -9.96 -12.58 -0.68
C TYR A 286 -8.71 -12.32 0.15
N ILE A 287 -8.85 -12.50 1.46
CA ILE A 287 -7.74 -12.46 2.42
C ILE A 287 -7.34 -13.88 2.79
N ILE A 288 -6.08 -14.21 2.56
CA ILE A 288 -5.45 -15.43 3.04
C ILE A 288 -4.93 -15.17 4.46
N GLU A 289 -5.52 -15.85 5.43
CA GLU A 289 -5.10 -15.73 6.83
C GLU A 289 -3.77 -16.42 7.10
N LEU A 290 -2.98 -15.82 7.97
CA LEU A 290 -1.69 -16.31 8.42
C LEU A 290 -1.64 -16.32 9.96
N PRO A 291 -0.94 -17.29 10.57
CA PRO A 291 -0.74 -17.31 12.01
C PRO A 291 0.00 -16.05 12.47
N GLY A 292 -0.52 -15.39 13.49
CA GLY A 292 0.06 -14.18 14.03
C GLY A 292 -0.96 -13.22 14.61
N LYS A 293 -0.50 -12.03 15.00
CA LYS A 293 -1.38 -10.98 15.52
C LYS A 293 -0.84 -9.59 15.28
N SER A 294 -1.71 -8.71 14.79
CA SER A 294 -1.46 -7.28 14.71
C SER A 294 -2.78 -6.54 14.89
N ARG A 295 -2.89 -5.75 15.96
CA ARG A 295 -4.09 -4.93 16.19
C ARG A 295 -4.36 -3.97 15.04
N ARG A 296 -3.29 -3.38 14.48
CA ARG A 296 -3.36 -2.46 13.34
C ARG A 296 -3.97 -3.13 12.10
N ILE A 297 -3.44 -4.29 11.71
CA ILE A 297 -3.93 -5.05 10.55
C ILE A 297 -5.33 -5.58 10.81
N LYS A 298 -5.61 -6.04 12.04
CA LYS A 298 -6.95 -6.48 12.43
C LYS A 298 -7.99 -5.38 12.22
N LEU A 299 -7.77 -4.19 12.77
CA LEU A 299 -8.71 -3.06 12.61
C LEU A 299 -8.92 -2.67 11.14
N PHE A 300 -7.86 -2.69 10.35
CA PHE A 300 -7.92 -2.43 8.91
C PHE A 300 -8.79 -3.46 8.16
N LEU A 301 -8.53 -4.75 8.38
CA LEU A 301 -9.30 -5.81 7.73
C LEU A 301 -10.75 -5.86 8.25
N GLU A 302 -10.98 -5.65 9.54
CA GLU A 302 -12.34 -5.57 10.10
C GLU A 302 -13.16 -4.45 9.45
N TYR A 303 -12.56 -3.28 9.20
CA TYR A 303 -13.23 -2.20 8.48
C TYR A 303 -13.59 -2.64 7.05
N LEU A 304 -12.63 -3.19 6.30
CA LEU A 304 -12.86 -3.62 4.92
C LEU A 304 -13.87 -4.78 4.80
N LEU A 305 -13.87 -5.72 5.76
CA LEU A 305 -14.87 -6.78 5.86
C LEU A 305 -16.26 -6.19 6.12
N LYS A 306 -16.35 -5.23 7.04
CA LYS A 306 -17.62 -4.59 7.42
C LYS A 306 -18.29 -3.87 6.26
N ILE A 307 -17.52 -3.20 5.41
CA ILE A 307 -18.03 -2.53 4.20
C ILE A 307 -18.18 -3.49 3.01
N GLY A 308 -17.91 -4.79 3.19
CA GLY A 308 -18.07 -5.82 2.16
C GLY A 308 -17.03 -5.79 1.05
N ARG A 309 -15.93 -5.02 1.19
CA ARG A 309 -14.92 -4.89 0.13
C ARG A 309 -14.04 -6.14 0.01
N ILE A 310 -13.84 -6.87 1.10
CA ILE A 310 -13.03 -8.10 1.15
C ILE A 310 -13.83 -9.25 1.77
N ARG A 311 -13.39 -10.48 1.54
CA ARG A 311 -13.83 -11.69 2.26
C ARG A 311 -12.63 -12.47 2.78
N LEU A 312 -12.81 -13.25 3.85
CA LEU A 312 -11.79 -14.23 4.26
C LEU A 312 -11.85 -15.43 3.31
N PHE A 313 -10.69 -15.98 2.97
CA PHE A 313 -10.62 -17.18 2.16
C PHE A 313 -10.79 -18.43 3.01
N GLU A 314 -11.86 -19.18 2.75
CA GLU A 314 -12.24 -20.37 3.52
C GLU A 314 -12.13 -21.67 2.68
N GLY A 315 -11.25 -21.67 1.66
CA GLY A 315 -11.02 -22.86 0.81
C GLY A 315 -12.00 -23.01 -0.36
N GLN A 316 -12.88 -22.03 -0.57
CA GLN A 316 -13.83 -22.00 -1.70
C GLN A 316 -13.73 -20.67 -2.44
N LEU A 317 -13.79 -20.74 -3.77
CA LEU A 317 -13.82 -19.58 -4.63
C LEU A 317 -15.25 -19.27 -5.06
N HIS A 318 -15.68 -18.04 -4.78
CA HIS A 318 -16.87 -17.43 -5.36
C HIS A 318 -16.49 -16.03 -5.86
N ILE A 319 -16.91 -15.69 -7.08
CA ILE A 319 -16.70 -14.36 -7.64
C ILE A 319 -17.95 -13.52 -7.36
N TRP A 320 -17.75 -12.31 -6.86
CA TRP A 320 -18.83 -11.34 -6.64
C TRP A 320 -18.48 -9.98 -7.25
N PRO A 321 -19.48 -9.19 -7.67
CA PRO A 321 -19.25 -7.81 -8.07
C PRO A 321 -18.63 -7.01 -6.92
N ALA A 322 -17.58 -6.26 -7.18
CA ALA A 322 -16.93 -5.40 -6.19
C ALA A 322 -16.63 -4.02 -6.79
N GLU A 323 -16.85 -2.99 -5.99
CA GLU A 323 -16.45 -1.63 -6.35
C GLU A 323 -15.02 -1.36 -5.87
N LYS A 324 -14.29 -0.53 -6.62
CA LYS A 324 -12.95 -0.11 -6.21
C LYS A 324 -13.00 0.78 -4.98
N LEU A 325 -11.99 0.66 -4.13
CA LEU A 325 -11.78 1.49 -2.96
C LEU A 325 -10.36 2.06 -2.96
N ASP A 326 -10.24 3.35 -3.22
CA ASP A 326 -8.98 4.08 -3.25
C ASP A 326 -9.16 5.47 -2.61
N ASP A 327 -8.40 5.77 -1.57
CA ASP A 327 -8.41 7.07 -0.89
C ASP A 327 -7.21 7.96 -1.28
N THR A 328 -6.37 7.51 -2.22
CA THR A 328 -5.17 8.26 -2.61
C THR A 328 -5.54 9.60 -3.26
N ASP A 329 -6.59 9.65 -4.08
CA ASP A 329 -7.06 10.90 -4.69
C ASP A 329 -7.59 11.88 -3.64
N MET A 330 -8.36 11.39 -2.67
CA MET A 330 -8.84 12.19 -1.52
C MET A 330 -7.67 12.78 -0.72
N ALA A 331 -6.62 11.98 -0.47
CA ALA A 331 -5.44 12.45 0.25
C ALA A 331 -4.66 13.51 -0.54
N VAL A 332 -4.58 13.37 -1.87
CA VAL A 332 -3.93 14.33 -2.76
C VAL A 332 -4.68 15.66 -2.78
N GLU A 333 -6.02 15.64 -2.83
CA GLU A 333 -6.82 16.87 -2.74
C GLU A 333 -6.63 17.56 -1.39
N TYR A 334 -6.62 16.82 -0.28
CA TYR A 334 -6.31 17.38 1.03
C TYR A 334 -4.91 18.00 1.10
N ILE A 335 -3.90 17.37 0.49
CA ILE A 335 -2.55 17.95 0.37
C ILE A 335 -2.59 19.24 -0.44
N LYS A 336 -3.28 19.27 -1.58
CA LYS A 336 -3.41 20.47 -2.41
C LYS A 336 -4.03 21.64 -1.64
N GLU A 337 -5.10 21.38 -0.91
CA GLU A 337 -5.79 22.37 -0.10
C GLU A 337 -4.91 22.93 1.03
N LYS A 338 -4.18 22.07 1.73
CA LYS A 338 -3.39 22.45 2.91
C LYS A 338 -2.02 23.02 2.59
N VAL A 339 -1.42 22.60 1.48
CA VAL A 339 0.00 22.81 1.21
C VAL A 339 0.23 23.54 -0.11
N LEU A 340 -0.57 23.25 -1.14
CA LEU A 340 -0.36 23.83 -2.48
C LEU A 340 -1.08 25.17 -2.69
N LYS A 341 -2.06 25.54 -1.85
CA LYS A 341 -2.54 26.93 -1.76
C LYS A 341 -1.57 27.87 -1.03
N ILE A 342 -0.60 27.34 -0.29
CA ILE A 342 0.40 28.11 0.48
C ILE A 342 1.67 28.38 -0.38
N GLY A 343 1.68 27.93 -1.63
CA GLY A 343 2.84 27.96 -2.54
C GLY A 343 2.72 28.88 -3.76
N ASN A 344 1.77 29.82 -3.79
CA ASN A 344 1.82 30.93 -4.75
C ASN A 344 2.31 32.19 -4.01
N PRO A 345 3.48 32.75 -4.33
CA PRO A 345 3.83 34.11 -3.90
C PRO A 345 2.83 35.15 -4.44
#